data_AF-A0A3D1FAQ5-F1
#
_entry.id   AF-A0A3D1FAQ5-F1
#
_cell.length_a   1.000
_cell.length_b   1.000
_cell.length_c   1.000
_cell.angle_alpha   90.00
_cell.angle_beta   90.00
_cell.angle_gamma   90.00
#
_symmetry.space_group_name_H-M   'P 1'
#
loop_
_entity.id
_entity.type
_entity.pdbx_description
1 polymer ?
#
loop_
_entity_poly.entity_id
_entity_poly.type
_entity_poly.pdbx_seq_one_letter_code
_entity_poly.pdbx_strand_id
1 'polypeptide(L)'
;MITEAPLVSTDIEQKVAIDSGAVIVSKEEGKVTAVDASSITVGKNTYKLKKFIRSNADTCINQRPIVALGQKIAQGEAIADGMSTQNGELALGKNLLVAFMPWRGFNFEDAILISEKIFKEDISTSIHIEEFQTEATETRLGNEEITRDIPNVSEETLKNLDKDGIVYSGAAVHPGDILVGRVTPKTETELSSEERLLRAIFGEKAGDVRDTSLVVPPGVEGVVVDVHVFQRKDRGRKSKEEKSQEASKVREINAYYKQEIEFVNEEKISRLSKLLGVDKNKVERLDI
;
A
#
# COMPACT_ATOMS: atom_id res chain seq x y z
N MET A 1 1.02 15.03 -3.99
CA MET A 1 -0.37 15.27 -3.52
C MET A 1 -0.39 16.45 -2.56
N ILE A 2 -0.68 17.63 -3.08
CA ILE A 2 -0.94 18.84 -2.32
C ILE A 2 -2.45 19.03 -2.42
N THR A 3 -3.18 18.97 -1.31
CA THR A 3 -4.62 19.23 -1.31
C THR A 3 -4.87 20.74 -1.22
N GLU A 4 -6.04 21.19 -1.64
CA GLU A 4 -6.47 22.57 -1.45
C GLU A 4 -7.97 22.62 -1.07
N ALA A 5 -8.28 23.25 0.06
CA ALA A 5 -9.64 23.47 0.50
C ALA A 5 -10.37 24.35 -0.53
N PRO A 6 -11.65 24.06 -0.83
CA PRO A 6 -12.40 24.84 -1.80
C PRO A 6 -12.60 26.27 -1.30
N LEU A 7 -12.35 27.27 -2.16
CA LEU A 7 -12.62 28.68 -1.81
C LEU A 7 -14.13 28.98 -1.69
N VAL A 8 -14.95 28.18 -2.36
CA VAL A 8 -16.41 28.25 -2.32
C VAL A 8 -16.91 26.94 -1.72
N SER A 9 -17.35 26.98 -0.46
CA SER A 9 -17.77 25.81 0.32
C SER A 9 -19.26 25.87 0.68
N THR A 10 -19.80 24.73 1.14
CA THR A 10 -21.20 24.57 1.61
C THR A 10 -21.30 24.20 3.08
N ASP A 11 -20.17 24.18 3.79
CA ASP A 11 -19.97 23.73 5.17
C ASP A 11 -20.26 22.23 5.42
N ILE A 12 -20.60 21.47 4.38
CA ILE A 12 -20.78 20.01 4.47
C ILE A 12 -19.44 19.27 4.40
N GLU A 13 -18.40 19.92 3.87
CA GLU A 13 -17.09 19.35 3.57
C GLU A 13 -16.40 18.82 4.83
N GLN A 14 -16.50 19.56 5.94
CA GLN A 14 -15.95 19.15 7.23
C GLN A 14 -16.66 17.90 7.76
N LYS A 15 -17.99 17.88 7.67
CA LYS A 15 -18.79 16.74 8.14
C LYS A 15 -18.49 15.48 7.33
N VAL A 16 -18.42 15.61 6.01
CA VAL A 16 -18.10 14.49 5.10
C VAL A 16 -16.70 13.95 5.37
N ALA A 17 -15.71 14.84 5.55
CA ALA A 17 -14.33 14.42 5.84
C ALA A 17 -14.24 13.61 7.14
N ILE A 18 -14.90 14.09 8.22
CA ILE A 18 -14.92 13.41 9.52
C ILE A 18 -15.71 12.09 9.47
N ASP A 19 -16.94 12.11 8.95
CA ASP A 19 -17.84 10.95 8.96
C ASP A 19 -17.34 9.84 8.01
N SER A 20 -16.57 10.17 6.97
CA SER A 20 -15.97 9.19 6.05
C SER A 20 -14.84 8.36 6.67
N GLY A 21 -14.25 8.82 7.77
CA GLY A 21 -13.06 8.20 8.37
C GLY A 21 -11.77 8.37 7.55
N ALA A 22 -11.76 9.27 6.57
CA ALA A 22 -10.55 9.62 5.83
C ALA A 22 -9.55 10.35 6.72
N VAL A 23 -10.04 11.28 7.54
CA VAL A 23 -9.27 12.01 8.55
C VAL A 23 -9.21 11.23 9.86
N ILE A 24 -8.17 11.47 10.65
CA ILE A 24 -8.09 10.92 12.01
C ILE A 24 -8.59 11.98 12.97
N VAL A 25 -9.55 11.60 13.82
CA VAL A 25 -10.09 12.45 14.89
C VAL A 25 -9.60 12.00 16.26
N SER A 26 -9.45 12.96 17.18
CA SER A 26 -9.11 12.64 18.55
C SER A 26 -10.32 12.07 19.30
N LYS A 27 -10.15 10.90 19.93
CA LYS A 27 -11.17 10.26 20.77
C LYS A 27 -11.36 10.95 22.12
N GLU A 28 -10.33 11.63 22.60
CA GLU A 28 -10.29 12.28 23.91
C GLU A 28 -9.76 13.71 23.76
N GLU A 29 -10.20 14.59 24.65
CA GLU A 29 -9.57 15.90 24.81
C GLU A 29 -8.18 15.75 25.43
N GLY A 30 -7.23 16.58 25.00
CA GLY A 30 -5.88 16.49 25.53
C GLY A 30 -4.90 17.44 24.88
N LYS A 31 -3.66 17.38 25.37
CA LYS A 31 -2.53 18.10 24.77
C LYS A 31 -1.71 17.15 23.93
N VAL A 32 -1.28 17.61 22.75
CA VAL A 32 -0.36 16.86 21.88
C VAL A 32 1.00 16.75 22.57
N THR A 33 1.44 15.53 22.82
CA THR A 33 2.73 15.24 23.48
C THR A 33 3.83 14.91 22.47
N ALA A 34 3.48 14.25 21.36
CA ALA A 34 4.40 13.92 20.28
C ALA A 34 3.70 14.00 18.91
N VAL A 35 4.42 14.50 17.90
CA VAL A 35 3.96 14.56 16.51
C VAL A 35 5.09 14.10 15.61
N ASP A 36 4.84 13.01 14.91
CA ASP A 36 5.70 12.48 13.85
C ASP A 36 4.90 12.30 12.56
N ALA A 37 5.61 12.13 11.45
CA ALA A 37 4.98 11.84 10.16
C ALA A 37 4.19 10.51 10.15
N SER A 38 4.47 9.60 11.10
CA SER A 38 3.89 8.25 11.18
C SER A 38 2.96 8.06 12.38
N SER A 39 3.06 8.91 13.41
CA SER A 39 2.22 8.78 14.61
C SER A 39 2.01 10.12 15.31
N ILE A 40 0.86 10.25 15.96
CA ILE A 40 0.52 11.41 16.79
C ILE A 40 0.12 10.89 18.16
N THR A 41 0.65 11.48 19.23
CA THR A 41 0.24 11.15 20.60
C THR A 41 -0.48 12.33 21.23
N VAL A 42 -1.72 12.09 21.67
CA VAL A 42 -2.56 13.07 22.37
C VAL A 42 -2.87 12.51 23.75
N GLY A 43 -2.37 13.18 24.79
CA GLY A 43 -2.45 12.68 26.17
C GLY A 43 -1.79 11.31 26.33
N LYS A 44 -2.58 10.26 26.54
CA LYS A 44 -2.13 8.87 26.66
C LYS A 44 -2.33 8.04 25.38
N ASN A 45 -3.10 8.55 24.41
CA ASN A 45 -3.49 7.81 23.23
C ASN A 45 -2.54 8.10 22.07
N THR A 46 -2.03 7.03 21.44
CA THR A 46 -1.17 7.12 20.26
C THR A 46 -1.94 6.67 19.02
N TYR A 47 -2.02 7.55 18.03
CA TYR A 47 -2.67 7.33 16.74
C TYR A 47 -1.61 7.05 15.69
N LYS A 48 -1.66 5.87 15.05
CA LYS A 48 -0.79 5.52 13.93
C LYS A 48 -1.40 6.02 12.62
N LEU A 49 -0.59 6.74 11.84
CA LEU A 49 -0.98 7.27 10.54
C LEU A 49 -0.72 6.23 9.45
N LYS A 50 -1.63 6.14 8.48
CA LYS A 50 -1.45 5.34 7.26
C LYS A 50 -0.56 6.10 6.28
N LYS A 51 0.54 5.50 5.83
CA LYS A 51 1.51 6.14 4.92
C LYS A 51 1.60 5.34 3.62
N PHE A 52 1.38 6.01 2.49
CA PHE A 52 1.56 5.46 1.15
C PHE A 52 0.95 4.07 0.95
N ILE A 53 -0.30 3.89 1.39
CA ILE A 53 -1.02 2.63 1.23
C ILE A 53 -1.83 2.68 -0.07
N ARG A 54 -1.86 1.56 -0.80
CA ARG A 54 -2.69 1.40 -1.99
C ARG A 54 -4.19 1.44 -1.65
N SER A 55 -4.97 2.14 -2.46
CA SER A 55 -6.44 2.08 -2.45
C SER A 55 -6.95 1.04 -3.46
N ASN A 56 -8.23 0.72 -3.38
CA ASN A 56 -8.86 -0.22 -4.33
C ASN A 56 -8.90 0.31 -5.78
N ALA A 57 -8.74 1.62 -5.99
CA ALA A 57 -8.69 2.26 -7.29
C ALA A 57 -7.25 2.65 -7.69
N ASP A 58 -6.26 1.97 -7.10
CA ASP A 58 -4.83 2.17 -7.33
C ASP A 58 -4.33 3.60 -7.06
N THR A 59 -5.06 4.34 -6.23
CA THR A 59 -4.65 5.66 -5.72
C THR A 59 -3.92 5.53 -4.38
N CYS A 60 -3.27 6.62 -3.97
CA CYS A 60 -2.49 6.67 -2.74
C CYS A 60 -3.30 7.15 -1.53
N ILE A 61 -3.36 6.32 -0.48
CA ILE A 61 -3.83 6.69 0.85
C ILE A 61 -2.62 7.15 1.67
N ASN A 62 -2.56 8.44 1.98
CA ASN A 62 -1.50 9.01 2.80
C ASN A 62 -2.10 9.99 3.81
N GLN A 63 -1.88 9.70 5.09
CA GLN A 63 -2.29 10.56 6.18
C GLN A 63 -1.13 11.45 6.65
N ARG A 64 -1.47 12.70 6.99
CA ARG A 64 -0.50 13.73 7.38
C ARG A 64 -0.97 14.42 8.65
N PRO A 65 -0.10 14.58 9.66
CA PRO A 65 -0.46 15.33 10.86
C PRO A 65 -0.74 16.79 10.51
N ILE A 66 -1.82 17.35 11.07
CA ILE A 66 -2.15 18.79 10.96
C ILE A 66 -1.89 19.56 12.26
N VAL A 67 -1.74 18.85 13.38
CA VAL A 67 -1.56 19.44 14.71
C VAL A 67 -0.10 19.69 15.05
N ALA A 68 0.13 20.71 15.86
CA ALA A 68 1.47 21.07 16.36
C ALA A 68 1.73 20.49 17.76
N LEU A 69 3.02 20.30 18.09
CA LEU A 69 3.42 19.83 19.41
C LEU A 69 2.97 20.83 20.49
N GLY A 70 2.26 20.32 21.49
CA GLY A 70 1.71 21.11 22.58
C GLY A 70 0.38 21.81 22.29
N GLN A 71 -0.23 21.63 21.11
CA GLN A 71 -1.58 22.08 20.83
C GLN A 71 -2.59 21.37 21.76
N LYS A 72 -3.61 22.10 22.22
CA LYS A 72 -4.77 21.53 22.92
C LYS A 72 -5.80 21.13 21.88
N ILE A 73 -6.30 19.91 21.99
CA ILE A 73 -7.23 19.30 21.05
C ILE A 73 -8.50 18.93 21.81
N ALA A 74 -9.66 19.26 21.23
CA ALA A 74 -10.96 18.85 21.73
C ALA A 74 -11.32 17.42 21.28
N GLN A 75 -12.25 16.79 22.00
CA GLN A 75 -12.81 15.52 21.55
C GLN A 75 -13.53 15.71 20.20
N GLY A 76 -13.22 14.85 19.23
CA GLY A 76 -13.80 14.89 17.88
C GLY A 76 -13.09 15.83 16.89
N GLU A 77 -12.07 16.56 17.33
CA GLU A 77 -11.28 17.42 16.44
C GLU A 77 -10.33 16.59 15.55
N ALA A 78 -10.17 17.01 14.29
CA ALA A 78 -9.27 16.37 13.35
C ALA A 78 -7.81 16.61 13.75
N ILE A 79 -7.01 15.55 13.76
CA ILE A 79 -5.58 15.59 14.15
C ILE A 79 -4.65 15.25 12.98
N ALA A 80 -5.18 14.54 11.97
CA ALA A 80 -4.47 14.25 10.74
C ALA A 80 -5.42 14.27 9.55
N ASP A 81 -4.98 14.90 8.47
CA ASP A 81 -5.64 14.81 7.17
C ASP A 81 -5.33 13.47 6.51
N GLY A 82 -6.22 13.03 5.64
CA GLY A 82 -6.09 11.82 4.84
C GLY A 82 -6.10 12.10 3.34
N MET A 83 -6.69 11.17 2.59
CA MET A 83 -6.86 11.33 1.15
C MET A 83 -7.80 12.51 0.87
N SER A 84 -7.42 13.38 -0.07
CA SER A 84 -8.24 14.49 -0.56
C SER A 84 -8.90 15.32 0.54
N THR A 85 -8.14 15.65 1.60
CA THR A 85 -8.60 16.50 2.71
C THR A 85 -7.55 17.55 3.04
N GLN A 86 -8.00 18.69 3.57
CA GLN A 86 -7.13 19.74 4.10
C GLN A 86 -7.74 20.35 5.36
N ASN A 87 -6.99 20.37 6.45
CA ASN A 87 -7.39 20.90 7.76
C ASN A 87 -8.73 20.33 8.27
N GLY A 88 -9.00 19.05 8.01
CA GLY A 88 -10.26 18.40 8.39
C GLY A 88 -11.44 18.67 7.46
N GLU A 89 -11.23 19.35 6.32
CA GLU A 89 -12.25 19.58 5.29
C GLU A 89 -11.98 18.74 4.05
N LEU A 90 -13.04 18.39 3.31
CA LEU A 90 -12.94 17.69 2.04
C LEU A 90 -12.34 18.61 0.95
N ALA A 91 -11.25 18.17 0.35
CA ALA A 91 -10.44 18.89 -0.63
C ALA A 91 -10.13 18.00 -1.84
N LEU A 92 -11.13 17.80 -2.71
CA LEU A 92 -11.05 16.89 -3.86
C LEU A 92 -10.15 17.42 -5.00
N GLY A 93 -9.94 18.74 -5.07
CA GLY A 93 -9.29 19.38 -6.20
C GLY A 93 -8.41 20.56 -5.81
N LYS A 94 -8.22 21.46 -6.78
CA LYS A 94 -7.41 22.68 -6.67
C LYS A 94 -8.20 23.88 -7.14
N ASN A 95 -8.00 25.02 -6.49
CA ASN A 95 -8.62 26.26 -6.94
C ASN A 95 -7.78 26.83 -8.10
N LEU A 96 -8.41 27.11 -9.23
CA LEU A 96 -7.76 27.63 -10.42
C LEU A 96 -8.31 29.01 -10.79
N LEU A 97 -7.44 29.88 -11.29
CA LEU A 97 -7.87 31.13 -11.92
C LEU A 97 -8.38 30.81 -13.33
N VAL A 98 -9.68 31.03 -13.54
CA VAL A 98 -10.36 30.74 -14.80
C VAL A 98 -10.79 32.03 -15.49
N ALA A 99 -10.56 32.11 -16.81
CA ALA A 99 -11.06 33.18 -17.66
C ALA A 99 -12.07 32.62 -18.66
N PHE A 100 -13.28 33.20 -18.68
CA PHE A 100 -14.30 32.84 -19.64
C PHE A 100 -14.15 33.70 -20.91
N MET A 101 -13.46 33.15 -21.91
CA MET A 101 -13.33 33.78 -23.23
C MET A 101 -13.06 32.74 -24.31
N PRO A 102 -13.51 32.95 -25.56
CA PRO A 102 -13.08 32.12 -26.67
C PRO A 102 -11.58 32.33 -26.93
N TRP A 103 -10.82 31.26 -27.09
CA TRP A 103 -9.37 31.32 -27.33
C TRP A 103 -8.98 30.51 -28.57
N ARG A 104 -8.98 31.18 -29.74
CA ARG A 104 -8.51 30.61 -31.03
C ARG A 104 -9.10 29.23 -31.39
N GLY A 105 -10.30 28.90 -30.88
CA GLY A 105 -10.95 27.61 -31.08
C GLY A 105 -10.37 26.45 -30.26
N PHE A 106 -9.38 26.67 -29.39
CA PHE A 106 -8.84 25.61 -28.52
C PHE A 106 -9.78 25.20 -27.40
N ASN A 107 -10.72 26.06 -27.03
CA ASN A 107 -11.82 25.78 -26.12
C ASN A 107 -13.16 25.64 -26.87
N PHE A 108 -13.13 24.99 -28.03
CA PHE A 108 -14.34 24.67 -28.77
C PHE A 108 -15.11 23.54 -28.06
N GLU A 109 -16.44 23.63 -28.07
CA GLU A 109 -17.33 22.75 -27.29
C GLU A 109 -16.93 22.71 -25.80
N ASP A 110 -16.53 21.54 -25.31
CA ASP A 110 -16.15 21.30 -23.92
C ASP A 110 -14.63 21.19 -23.72
N ALA A 111 -13.84 21.56 -24.73
CA ALA A 111 -12.39 21.53 -24.62
C ALA A 111 -11.88 22.57 -23.62
N ILE A 112 -10.94 22.16 -22.76
CA ILE A 112 -10.32 23.03 -21.75
C ILE A 112 -8.91 23.36 -22.18
N LEU A 113 -8.62 24.66 -22.31
CA LEU A 113 -7.26 25.15 -22.51
C LEU A 113 -6.59 25.35 -21.16
N ILE A 114 -5.47 24.67 -20.95
CA ILE A 114 -4.73 24.68 -19.69
C ILE A 114 -3.42 25.46 -19.88
N SER A 115 -3.04 26.27 -18.89
CA SER A 115 -1.74 26.94 -18.88
C SER A 115 -0.62 25.96 -18.55
N GLU A 116 0.52 26.07 -19.23
CA GLU A 116 1.74 25.31 -18.93
C GLU A 116 2.19 25.46 -17.46
N LYS A 117 1.80 26.56 -16.81
CA LYS A 117 2.05 26.78 -15.38
C LYS A 117 1.53 25.64 -14.50
N ILE A 118 0.39 25.05 -14.84
CA ILE A 118 -0.23 23.96 -14.07
C ILE A 118 0.67 22.71 -14.07
N PHE A 119 1.31 22.43 -15.20
CA PHE A 119 2.28 21.35 -15.33
C PHE A 119 3.57 21.64 -14.56
N LYS A 120 4.13 22.85 -14.72
CA LYS A 120 5.39 23.24 -14.06
C LYS A 120 5.31 23.26 -12.53
N GLU A 121 4.14 23.53 -11.97
CA GLU A 121 3.93 23.64 -10.53
C GLU A 121 3.36 22.34 -9.90
N ASP A 122 3.28 21.24 -10.67
CA ASP A 122 2.75 19.95 -10.21
C ASP A 122 1.37 20.04 -9.52
N ILE A 123 0.54 21.00 -9.97
CA ILE A 123 -0.73 21.33 -9.31
C ILE A 123 -1.69 20.13 -9.34
N SER A 124 -1.73 19.42 -10.47
CA SER A 124 -2.62 18.28 -10.71
C SER A 124 -1.89 16.93 -10.72
N THR A 125 -0.70 16.84 -10.10
CA THR A 125 0.08 15.60 -10.07
C THR A 125 -0.45 14.65 -8.99
N SER A 126 -0.90 13.46 -9.40
CA SER A 126 -1.40 12.38 -8.54
C SER A 126 -0.31 11.33 -8.26
N ILE A 127 -0.54 10.50 -7.24
CA ILE A 127 0.31 9.35 -6.92
C ILE A 127 -0.56 8.10 -7.08
N HIS A 128 -0.10 7.19 -7.94
CA HIS A 128 -0.72 5.90 -8.17
C HIS A 128 0.18 4.80 -7.58
N ILE A 129 -0.44 3.79 -6.98
CA ILE A 129 0.26 2.65 -6.39
C ILE A 129 -0.34 1.41 -7.02
N GLU A 130 0.40 0.81 -7.95
CA GLU A 130 0.01 -0.43 -8.62
C GLU A 130 0.68 -1.62 -7.93
N GLU A 131 -0.04 -2.74 -7.92
CA GLU A 131 0.45 -4.00 -7.37
C GLU A 131 0.61 -5.01 -8.50
N PHE A 132 1.83 -5.49 -8.68
CA PHE A 132 2.14 -6.57 -9.59
C PHE A 132 2.40 -7.85 -8.81
N GLN A 133 1.76 -8.94 -9.22
CA GLN A 133 1.88 -10.23 -8.57
C GLN A 133 2.35 -11.28 -9.57
N THR A 134 3.21 -12.17 -9.09
CA THR A 134 3.61 -13.38 -9.81
C THR A 134 3.64 -14.55 -8.83
N GLU A 135 3.29 -15.73 -9.32
CA GLU A 135 3.37 -16.97 -8.57
C GLU A 135 4.22 -17.99 -9.33
N ALA A 136 5.01 -18.76 -8.58
CA ALA A 136 5.74 -19.90 -9.09
C ALA A 136 4.89 -21.16 -8.85
N THR A 137 4.45 -21.78 -9.95
CA THR A 137 3.54 -22.94 -9.88
C THR A 137 4.27 -24.24 -10.18
N GLU A 138 3.82 -25.33 -9.55
CA GLU A 138 4.29 -26.67 -9.90
C GLU A 138 3.67 -27.10 -11.24
N THR A 139 4.50 -27.31 -12.26
CA THR A 139 4.06 -27.81 -13.56
C THR A 139 4.39 -29.29 -13.72
N ARG A 140 3.81 -29.94 -14.73
CA ARG A 140 4.10 -31.35 -15.03
C ARG A 140 5.55 -31.61 -15.45
N LEU A 141 6.22 -30.60 -15.98
CA LEU A 141 7.59 -30.68 -16.50
C LEU A 141 8.64 -30.37 -15.43
N GLY A 142 8.21 -29.80 -14.30
CA GLY A 142 9.04 -29.39 -13.19
C GLY A 142 8.46 -28.17 -12.49
N ASN A 143 9.07 -27.79 -11.38
CA ASN A 143 8.63 -26.62 -10.62
C ASN A 143 9.17 -25.36 -11.28
N GLU A 144 8.32 -24.32 -11.36
CA GLU A 144 8.82 -22.99 -11.67
C GLU A 144 9.65 -22.47 -10.50
N GLU A 145 10.73 -21.78 -10.82
CA GLU A 145 11.66 -21.24 -9.83
C GLU A 145 11.74 -19.72 -9.97
N ILE A 146 11.80 -19.03 -8.83
CA ILE A 146 12.13 -17.61 -8.78
C ILE A 146 13.64 -17.54 -8.64
N THR A 147 14.31 -16.93 -9.63
CA THR A 147 15.77 -16.88 -9.68
C THR A 147 16.24 -15.70 -10.51
N ARG A 148 17.45 -15.21 -10.20
CA ARG A 148 18.17 -14.23 -11.01
C ARG A 148 18.77 -14.83 -12.29
N ASP A 149 18.96 -16.15 -12.34
CA ASP A 149 19.56 -16.84 -13.48
C ASP A 149 18.54 -17.03 -14.61
N ILE A 150 18.35 -15.98 -15.41
CA ILE A 150 17.36 -15.93 -16.49
C ILE A 150 18.08 -16.02 -17.84
N PRO A 151 17.71 -16.97 -18.73
CA PRO A 151 18.36 -17.11 -20.02
C PRO A 151 18.07 -15.92 -20.95
N ASN A 152 19.05 -15.54 -21.77
CA ASN A 152 18.94 -14.51 -22.81
C ASN A 152 18.65 -13.08 -22.30
N VAL A 153 18.94 -12.79 -21.03
CA VAL A 153 18.81 -11.45 -20.43
C VAL A 153 20.18 -10.83 -20.21
N SER A 154 20.32 -9.52 -20.45
CA SER A 154 21.58 -8.80 -20.22
C SER A 154 21.81 -8.53 -18.74
N GLU A 155 23.08 -8.39 -18.33
CA GLU A 155 23.43 -8.04 -16.94
C GLU A 155 22.86 -6.67 -16.51
N GLU A 156 22.65 -5.76 -17.46
CA GLU A 156 22.07 -4.44 -17.20
C GLU A 156 20.62 -4.55 -16.70
N THR A 157 19.82 -5.42 -17.32
CA THR A 157 18.42 -5.66 -16.91
C THR A 157 18.35 -6.40 -15.56
N LEU A 158 19.36 -7.21 -15.24
CA LEU A 158 19.46 -7.92 -13.95
C LEU A 158 20.01 -7.05 -12.81
N LYS A 159 20.40 -5.80 -13.09
CA LYS A 159 21.04 -4.91 -12.10
C LYS A 159 20.14 -4.61 -10.90
N ASN A 160 18.83 -4.49 -11.14
CA ASN A 160 17.85 -4.14 -10.12
C ASN A 160 17.36 -5.37 -9.32
N LEU A 161 17.73 -6.59 -9.72
CA LEU A 161 17.37 -7.82 -9.04
C LEU A 161 18.38 -8.19 -7.96
N ASP A 162 17.87 -8.76 -6.88
CA ASP A 162 18.65 -9.33 -5.80
C ASP A 162 19.18 -10.73 -6.13
N LYS A 163 19.78 -11.40 -5.15
CA LYS A 163 20.34 -12.75 -5.35
C LYS A 163 19.27 -13.80 -5.61
N ASP A 164 18.06 -13.57 -5.11
CA ASP A 164 16.92 -14.47 -5.22
C ASP A 164 16.11 -14.20 -6.51
N GLY A 165 16.44 -13.13 -7.25
CA GLY A 165 15.75 -12.74 -8.48
C GLY A 165 14.57 -11.80 -8.24
N ILE A 166 14.56 -11.06 -7.14
CA ILE A 166 13.50 -10.14 -6.75
C ILE A 166 14.02 -8.70 -6.79
N VAL A 167 13.22 -7.76 -7.29
CA VAL A 167 13.60 -6.34 -7.34
C VAL A 167 13.77 -5.74 -5.93
N TYR A 168 14.77 -4.88 -5.77
CA TYR A 168 14.97 -4.16 -4.50
C TYR A 168 13.91 -3.07 -4.27
N SER A 169 13.43 -2.95 -3.03
CA SER A 169 12.64 -1.80 -2.58
C SER A 169 13.45 -0.51 -2.75
N GLY A 170 12.88 0.48 -3.41
CA GLY A 170 13.51 1.75 -3.75
C GLY A 170 14.16 1.79 -5.15
N ALA A 171 14.13 0.69 -5.91
CA ALA A 171 14.64 0.70 -7.27
C ALA A 171 13.69 1.49 -8.20
N ALA A 172 14.27 2.35 -9.04
CA ALA A 172 13.55 2.99 -10.13
C ALA A 172 13.46 2.01 -11.31
N VAL A 173 12.25 1.81 -11.80
CA VAL A 173 11.93 0.82 -12.83
C VAL A 173 11.25 1.49 -14.02
N HIS A 174 11.59 1.02 -15.21
CA HIS A 174 11.07 1.48 -16.48
C HIS A 174 10.36 0.33 -17.20
N PRO A 175 9.54 0.63 -18.23
CA PRO A 175 8.96 -0.39 -19.09
C PRO A 175 10.03 -1.37 -19.62
N GLY A 176 9.80 -2.67 -19.41
CA GLY A 176 10.74 -3.72 -19.82
C GLY A 176 11.72 -4.18 -18.74
N ASP A 177 11.82 -3.48 -17.60
CA ASP A 177 12.61 -3.95 -16.47
C ASP A 177 11.96 -5.17 -15.79
N ILE A 178 12.77 -6.10 -15.32
CA ILE A 178 12.31 -7.30 -14.62
C ILE A 178 12.07 -6.97 -13.15
N LEU A 179 10.85 -7.18 -12.67
CA LEU A 179 10.48 -7.04 -11.25
C LEU A 179 10.76 -8.33 -10.48
N VAL A 180 10.44 -9.47 -11.06
CA VAL A 180 10.67 -10.79 -10.46
C VAL A 180 11.10 -11.77 -11.55
N GLY A 181 12.32 -12.26 -11.43
CA GLY A 181 12.89 -13.30 -12.28
C GLY A 181 12.19 -14.63 -12.04
N ARG A 182 11.56 -15.18 -13.08
CA ARG A 182 10.88 -16.47 -13.01
C ARG A 182 11.28 -17.32 -14.19
N VAL A 183 11.66 -18.55 -13.91
CA VAL A 183 12.02 -19.53 -14.92
C VAL A 183 11.09 -20.75 -14.86
N THR A 184 10.61 -21.16 -16.02
CA THR A 184 9.76 -22.35 -16.18
C THR A 184 10.53 -23.42 -16.93
N PRO A 185 10.63 -24.66 -16.41
CA PRO A 185 11.29 -25.75 -17.12
C PRO A 185 10.58 -26.04 -18.45
N LYS A 186 11.36 -26.19 -19.52
CA LYS A 186 10.86 -26.52 -20.86
C LYS A 186 11.11 -28.00 -21.16
N THR A 187 10.22 -28.61 -21.93
CA THR A 187 10.54 -29.85 -22.63
C THR A 187 11.58 -29.56 -23.70
N GLU A 188 12.55 -30.46 -23.89
CA GLU A 188 13.45 -30.41 -25.03
C GLU A 188 12.63 -30.42 -26.33
N THR A 189 12.68 -29.31 -27.06
CA THR A 189 12.12 -29.21 -28.41
C THR A 189 13.15 -29.71 -29.41
N GLU A 190 12.77 -30.61 -30.33
CA GLU A 190 13.62 -30.96 -31.46
C GLU A 190 13.90 -29.70 -32.28
N LEU A 191 15.15 -29.26 -32.29
CA LEU A 191 15.60 -28.09 -33.05
C LEU A 191 15.62 -28.41 -34.54
N SER A 192 15.26 -27.41 -35.35
CA SER A 192 15.41 -27.48 -36.81
C SER A 192 16.89 -27.67 -37.22
N SER A 193 17.13 -28.10 -38.45
CA SER A 193 18.51 -28.31 -38.95
C SER A 193 19.30 -27.00 -38.95
N GLU A 194 18.61 -25.87 -39.17
CA GLU A 194 19.11 -24.51 -39.17
C GLU A 194 19.49 -24.04 -37.76
N GLU A 195 18.63 -24.24 -36.75
CA GLU A 195 18.92 -23.91 -35.35
C GLU A 195 20.03 -24.78 -34.79
N ARG A 196 20.08 -26.06 -35.19
CA ARG A 196 21.16 -26.98 -34.83
C ARG A 196 22.51 -26.52 -35.38
N LEU A 197 22.53 -26.01 -36.62
CA LEU A 197 23.74 -25.44 -37.21
C LEU A 197 24.17 -24.15 -36.49
N LEU A 198 23.24 -23.23 -36.24
CA LEU A 198 23.51 -21.99 -35.50
C LEU A 198 24.09 -22.29 -34.12
N ARG A 199 23.50 -23.25 -33.40
CA ARG A 199 23.98 -23.67 -32.09
C ARG A 199 25.38 -24.28 -32.14
N ALA A 200 25.70 -25.02 -33.19
CA ALA A 200 27.04 -25.58 -33.40
C ALA A 200 28.10 -24.51 -33.71
N ILE A 201 27.71 -23.41 -34.36
CA ILE A 201 28.59 -22.28 -34.69
C ILE A 201 28.84 -21.39 -33.47
N PHE A 202 27.78 -21.02 -32.73
CA PHE A 202 27.86 -20.08 -31.60
C PHE A 202 28.15 -20.75 -30.26
N GLY A 203 28.03 -22.08 -30.16
CA GLY A 203 28.27 -22.82 -28.92
C GLY A 203 27.26 -22.52 -27.81
N GLU A 204 26.12 -21.90 -28.13
CA GLU A 204 25.08 -21.60 -27.16
C GLU A 204 24.51 -22.90 -26.58
N LYS A 205 24.55 -23.04 -25.26
CA LYS A 205 23.78 -24.08 -24.58
C LYS A 205 22.32 -23.65 -24.63
N ALA A 206 21.43 -24.51 -25.12
CA ALA A 206 20.00 -24.29 -24.94
C ALA A 206 19.75 -24.26 -23.45
N GLY A 207 19.13 -23.18 -22.99
CA GLY A 207 18.58 -23.16 -21.66
C GLY A 207 17.43 -24.17 -21.62
N ASP A 208 17.51 -25.12 -20.70
CA ASP A 208 16.42 -26.07 -20.39
C ASP A 208 15.22 -25.36 -19.74
N VAL A 209 15.32 -24.03 -19.57
CA VAL A 209 14.35 -23.17 -18.93
C VAL A 209 13.87 -22.05 -19.86
N ARG A 210 12.63 -21.62 -19.66
CA ARG A 210 12.01 -20.45 -20.29
C ARG A 210 12.02 -19.30 -19.31
N ASP A 211 12.34 -18.11 -19.79
CA ASP A 211 11.99 -16.89 -19.09
C ASP A 211 10.46 -16.68 -19.10
N THR A 212 9.87 -16.67 -17.91
CA THR A 212 8.48 -16.31 -17.65
C THR A 212 8.38 -15.21 -16.60
N SER A 213 9.42 -14.39 -16.49
CA SER A 213 9.57 -13.34 -15.49
C SER A 213 8.46 -12.30 -15.53
N LEU A 214 8.23 -11.66 -14.39
CA LEU A 214 7.34 -10.51 -14.27
C LEU A 214 8.11 -9.26 -14.70
N VAL A 215 7.61 -8.60 -15.73
CA VAL A 215 8.21 -7.41 -16.34
C VAL A 215 7.28 -6.23 -16.17
N VAL A 216 7.83 -5.02 -16.01
CA VAL A 216 7.05 -3.78 -15.95
C VAL A 216 6.29 -3.56 -17.27
N PRO A 217 4.95 -3.36 -17.23
CA PRO A 217 4.16 -3.12 -18.44
C PRO A 217 4.60 -1.88 -19.23
N PRO A 218 4.33 -1.84 -20.55
CA PRO A 218 4.60 -0.65 -21.35
C PRO A 218 3.80 0.56 -20.84
N GLY A 219 4.47 1.70 -20.69
CA GLY A 219 3.86 2.95 -20.23
C GLY A 219 3.78 3.14 -18.72
N VAL A 220 4.22 2.15 -17.92
CA VAL A 220 4.35 2.29 -16.47
C VAL A 220 5.81 2.54 -16.11
N GLU A 221 6.08 3.62 -15.39
CA GLU A 221 7.38 3.92 -14.81
C GLU A 221 7.19 4.34 -13.35
N GLY A 222 8.16 4.04 -12.50
CA GLY A 222 8.02 4.37 -11.09
C GLY A 222 9.12 3.82 -10.21
N VAL A 223 8.85 3.84 -8.90
CA VAL A 223 9.77 3.34 -7.88
C VAL A 223 9.08 2.22 -7.11
N VAL A 224 9.78 1.11 -6.92
CA VAL A 224 9.28 0.00 -6.11
C VAL A 224 9.21 0.44 -4.65
N VAL A 225 8.01 0.49 -4.06
CA VAL A 225 7.84 0.96 -2.67
C VAL A 225 7.96 -0.18 -1.67
N ASP A 226 7.35 -1.32 -1.98
CA ASP A 226 7.29 -2.47 -1.07
C ASP A 226 7.31 -3.78 -1.87
N VAL A 227 7.78 -4.85 -1.24
CA VAL A 227 7.86 -6.20 -1.82
C VAL A 227 7.40 -7.21 -0.78
N HIS A 228 6.43 -8.05 -1.15
CA HIS A 228 5.91 -9.11 -0.31
C HIS A 228 6.19 -10.48 -0.91
N VAL A 229 6.88 -11.33 -0.15
CA VAL A 229 7.17 -12.71 -0.55
C VAL A 229 6.33 -13.66 0.28
N PHE A 230 5.41 -14.36 -0.37
CA PHE A 230 4.56 -15.37 0.26
C PHE A 230 5.08 -16.77 -0.08
N GLN A 231 5.77 -17.39 0.87
CA GLN A 231 6.19 -18.78 0.70
C GLN A 231 5.14 -19.72 1.29
N ARG A 232 4.69 -20.68 0.48
CA ARG A 232 3.86 -21.78 0.96
C ARG A 232 4.69 -22.61 1.94
N LYS A 233 4.28 -22.67 3.21
CA LYS A 233 4.90 -23.60 4.18
C LYS A 233 4.77 -25.02 3.66
N ASP A 234 5.89 -25.72 3.51
CA ASP A 234 5.90 -27.13 3.16
C ASP A 234 5.02 -27.92 4.14
N ARG A 235 4.18 -28.80 3.58
CA ARG A 235 3.43 -29.81 4.36
C ARG A 235 4.35 -30.97 4.80
N GLY A 236 5.64 -30.70 5.01
CA GLY A 236 6.59 -31.65 5.57
C GLY A 236 6.34 -31.89 7.05
N ARG A 237 6.80 -33.06 7.56
CA ARG A 237 6.84 -33.35 9.00
C ARG A 237 7.77 -32.33 9.68
N LYS A 238 7.20 -31.23 10.19
CA LYS A 238 7.91 -30.28 11.06
C LYS A 238 8.63 -31.04 12.18
N SER A 239 9.86 -30.65 12.47
CA SER A 239 10.60 -31.18 13.61
C SER A 239 9.80 -30.97 14.90
N LYS A 240 9.98 -31.84 15.90
CA LYS A 240 9.29 -31.72 17.20
C LYS A 240 9.57 -30.38 17.87
N GLU A 241 10.75 -29.81 17.61
CA GLU A 241 11.21 -28.51 18.11
C GLU A 241 10.48 -27.34 17.45
N GLU A 242 10.34 -27.33 16.12
CA GLU A 242 9.62 -26.28 15.38
C GLU A 242 8.14 -26.23 15.75
N LYS A 243 7.51 -27.39 15.96
CA LYS A 243 6.12 -27.47 16.46
C LYS A 243 6.00 -26.91 17.87
N SER A 244 6.99 -27.12 18.73
CA SER A 244 7.00 -26.58 20.09
C SER A 244 7.19 -25.07 20.10
N GLN A 245 8.04 -24.54 19.22
CA GLN A 245 8.25 -23.09 19.06
C GLN A 245 7.03 -22.39 18.45
N GLU A 246 6.37 -22.98 17.44
CA GLU A 246 5.12 -22.44 16.93
C GLU A 246 4.01 -22.50 17.98
N ALA A 247 3.89 -23.60 18.72
CA ALA A 247 2.88 -23.73 19.76
C ALA A 247 3.08 -22.72 20.91
N SER A 248 4.32 -22.39 21.26
CA SER A 248 4.62 -21.34 22.25
C SER A 248 4.27 -19.94 21.72
N LYS A 249 4.66 -19.60 20.49
CA LYS A 249 4.27 -18.34 19.85
C LYS A 249 2.75 -18.19 19.73
N VAL A 250 2.05 -19.25 19.32
CA VAL A 250 0.58 -19.27 19.24
C VAL A 250 -0.04 -19.09 20.62
N ARG A 251 0.53 -19.67 21.68
CA ARG A 251 0.05 -19.44 23.05
C ARG A 251 0.28 -18.00 23.51
N GLU A 252 1.42 -17.40 23.22
CA GLU A 252 1.68 -15.99 23.54
C GLU A 252 0.68 -15.07 22.82
N ILE A 253 0.47 -15.29 21.52
CA ILE A 253 -0.50 -14.55 20.72
C ILE A 253 -1.92 -14.73 21.28
N ASN A 254 -2.32 -15.96 21.60
CA ASN A 254 -3.64 -16.22 22.17
C ASN A 254 -3.81 -15.62 23.58
N ALA A 255 -2.75 -15.62 24.40
CA ALA A 255 -2.77 -14.98 25.71
C ALA A 255 -2.92 -13.46 25.59
N TYR A 256 -2.20 -12.85 24.64
CA TYR A 256 -2.32 -11.44 24.30
C TYR A 256 -3.75 -11.09 23.87
N TYR A 257 -4.32 -11.82 22.90
CA TYR A 257 -5.70 -11.59 22.45
C TYR A 257 -6.72 -11.83 23.55
N LYS A 258 -6.49 -12.79 24.45
CA LYS A 258 -7.40 -13.03 25.58
C LYS A 258 -7.42 -11.86 26.55
N GLN A 259 -6.24 -11.30 26.87
CA GLN A 259 -6.14 -10.08 27.68
C GLN A 259 -6.84 -8.91 27.00
N GLU A 260 -6.65 -8.74 25.69
CA GLU A 260 -7.31 -7.70 24.90
C GLU A 260 -8.84 -7.84 24.94
N ILE A 261 -9.37 -9.07 24.79
CA ILE A 261 -10.81 -9.35 24.88
C ILE A 261 -11.35 -9.06 26.29
N GLU A 262 -10.64 -9.47 27.34
CA GLU A 262 -11.02 -9.18 28.72
C GLU A 262 -11.07 -7.67 28.96
N PHE A 263 -10.05 -6.94 28.52
CA PHE A 263 -10.00 -5.49 28.61
C PHE A 263 -11.17 -4.80 27.87
N VAL A 264 -11.44 -5.22 26.63
CA VAL A 264 -12.55 -4.68 25.84
C VAL A 264 -13.91 -5.01 26.49
N ASN A 265 -14.06 -6.20 27.08
CA ASN A 265 -15.28 -6.56 27.79
C ASN A 265 -15.48 -5.73 29.06
N GLU A 266 -14.42 -5.50 29.85
CA GLU A 266 -14.48 -4.60 31.01
C GLU A 266 -14.85 -3.17 30.60
N GLU A 267 -14.27 -2.67 29.50
CA GLU A 267 -14.59 -1.35 28.97
C GLU A 267 -16.04 -1.29 28.48
N LYS A 268 -16.51 -2.33 27.76
CA LYS A 268 -17.90 -2.48 27.31
C LYS A 268 -18.86 -2.44 28.50
N ILE A 269 -18.61 -3.22 29.56
CA ILE A 269 -19.43 -3.25 30.78
C ILE A 269 -19.40 -1.90 31.49
N SER A 270 -18.23 -1.24 31.54
CA SER A 270 -18.11 0.10 32.14
C SER A 270 -18.87 1.17 31.36
N ARG A 271 -18.96 1.06 30.04
CA ARG A 271 -19.76 1.97 29.21
C ARG A 271 -21.25 1.66 29.34
N LEU A 272 -21.64 0.39 29.30
CA LEU A 272 -23.04 -0.04 29.46
C LEU A 272 -23.61 0.32 30.83
N SER A 273 -22.87 0.12 31.91
CA SER A 273 -23.28 0.52 33.27
C SER A 273 -23.50 2.03 33.39
N LYS A 274 -22.62 2.86 32.81
CA LYS A 274 -22.80 4.32 32.76
C LYS A 274 -24.03 4.72 31.96
N LEU A 275 -24.33 4.02 30.86
CA LEU A 275 -25.42 4.37 29.94
C LEU A 275 -26.79 3.92 30.46
N LEU A 276 -26.84 2.76 31.14
CA LEU A 276 -28.06 2.21 31.73
C LEU A 276 -28.31 2.69 33.17
N GLY A 277 -27.32 3.31 33.82
CA GLY A 277 -27.43 3.77 35.21
C GLY A 277 -27.54 2.63 36.24
N VAL A 278 -27.04 1.44 35.89
CA VAL A 278 -27.14 0.22 36.70
C VAL A 278 -25.74 -0.23 37.14
N ASP A 279 -25.63 -0.74 38.38
CA ASP A 279 -24.39 -1.32 38.90
C ASP A 279 -23.79 -2.40 37.98
N LYS A 280 -22.44 -2.40 37.87
CA LYS A 280 -21.67 -3.32 37.02
C LYS A 280 -22.07 -4.79 37.17
N ASN A 281 -22.35 -5.22 38.41
CA ASN A 281 -22.71 -6.61 38.74
C ASN A 281 -24.09 -7.05 38.21
N LYS A 282 -25.00 -6.10 37.91
CA LYS A 282 -26.30 -6.42 37.30
C LYS A 282 -26.20 -6.51 35.78
N VAL A 283 -25.31 -5.72 35.17
CA VAL A 283 -25.03 -5.76 33.73
C VAL A 283 -24.34 -7.07 33.35
N GLU A 284 -23.42 -7.58 34.17
CA GLU A 284 -22.80 -8.90 33.96
C GLU A 284 -23.77 -10.08 34.05
N ARG A 285 -24.88 -9.94 34.78
CA ARG A 285 -25.91 -11.00 34.91
C ARG A 285 -26.97 -10.96 33.81
N LEU A 286 -27.04 -9.87 33.07
CA LEU A 286 -27.88 -9.72 31.90
C LEU A 286 -27.02 -10.16 30.72
N ASP A 287 -27.02 -11.45 30.41
CA ASP A 287 -26.46 -11.96 29.15
C ASP A 287 -27.25 -11.32 27.99
N ILE A 288 -26.71 -10.22 27.44
CA ILE A 288 -27.14 -9.56 26.20
C ILE A 288 -25.96 -9.56 25.21
#